data_AF-A0A838D3G5-F1
#
_entry.id   AF-A0A838D3G5-F1
#
_cell.length_a   1.000
_cell.length_b   1.000
_cell.length_c   1.000
_cell.angle_alpha   90.00
_cell.angle_beta   90.00
_cell.angle_gamma   90.00
#
_symmetry.space_group_name_H-M   'P 1'
#
loop_
_entity.id
_entity.type
_entity.pdbx_description
1 polymer ?
#
loop_
_entity_poly.entity_id
_entity_poly.type
_entity_poly.pdbx_seq_one_letter_code
_entity_poly.pdbx_strand_id
1 'polypeptide(L)'
;MAEHCNWCGVEVEEGSGFRVAEPAGERRAAFCRLEHIVPWVIQGAHWEPGTIGDSDGNGLGRCAYCARPVGDTVVLVVRHRGEHRIGDALCGPEHLLDWAKAGGRWRSS
;
A
#
# COMPACT_ATOMS: atom_id res chain seq x y z
N MET A 1 17.59 -3.55 5.52
CA MET A 1 17.09 -4.38 6.64
C MET A 1 16.03 -5.30 6.07
N ALA A 2 15.95 -6.56 6.53
CA ALA A 2 14.87 -7.46 6.14
C ALA A 2 13.53 -6.93 6.67
N GLU A 3 12.63 -6.54 5.78
CA GLU A 3 11.26 -6.18 6.14
C GLU A 3 10.43 -7.46 6.27
N HIS A 4 9.52 -7.52 7.24
CA HIS A 4 8.67 -8.69 7.45
C HIS A 4 7.22 -8.34 7.18
N CYS A 5 6.45 -9.32 6.71
CA CYS A 5 5.04 -9.13 6.44
C CYS A 5 4.28 -8.87 7.75
N ASN A 6 3.58 -7.74 7.85
CA ASN A 6 2.82 -7.37 9.05
C ASN A 6 1.66 -8.31 9.37
N TRP A 7 1.31 -9.21 8.44
CA TRP A 7 0.28 -10.22 8.67
C TRP A 7 0.84 -11.58 9.06
N CYS A 8 1.73 -12.16 8.25
CA CYS A 8 2.19 -13.54 8.45
C CYS A 8 3.64 -13.66 8.97
N GLY A 9 4.36 -12.55 9.12
CA GLY A 9 5.73 -12.52 9.63
C GLY A 9 6.81 -13.05 8.68
N VAL A 10 6.46 -13.44 7.44
CA VAL A 10 7.44 -13.89 6.44
C VAL A 10 8.24 -12.69 5.92
N GLU A 11 9.54 -12.89 5.67
CA GLU A 11 10.40 -11.88 5.05
C GLU A 11 9.86 -11.43 3.68
N VAL A 12 9.89 -10.12 3.45
CA VAL A 12 9.45 -9.49 2.20
C VAL A 12 10.68 -8.90 1.52
N GLU A 13 11.08 -9.52 0.40
CA GLU A 13 12.21 -9.04 -0.39
C GLU A 13 11.95 -7.62 -0.91
N GLU A 14 13.02 -6.85 -1.10
CA GLU A 14 12.96 -5.45 -1.56
C GLU A 14 12.28 -5.32 -2.93
N GLY A 15 12.47 -6.32 -3.80
CA GLY A 15 11.91 -6.36 -5.16
C GLY A 15 10.57 -7.09 -5.29
N SER A 16 9.92 -7.48 -4.19
CA SER A 16 8.66 -8.24 -4.23
C SER A 16 7.62 -7.71 -3.24
N GLY A 17 6.40 -8.24 -3.27
CA GLY A 17 5.36 -7.87 -2.32
C GLY A 17 4.86 -6.42 -2.44
N PHE A 18 4.35 -5.92 -1.32
CA PHE A 18 3.63 -4.66 -1.20
C PHE A 18 4.17 -3.86 -0.02
N ARG A 19 4.48 -2.59 -0.22
CA ARG A 19 4.67 -1.62 0.87
C ARG A 19 3.49 -0.68 0.89
N VAL A 20 2.96 -0.43 2.07
CA VAL A 20 1.86 0.50 2.31
C VAL A 20 2.35 1.56 3.29
N ALA A 21 2.04 2.83 3.06
CA ALA A 21 2.33 3.89 4.01
C ALA A 21 1.21 4.91 4.12
N GLU A 22 1.08 5.49 5.31
CA GLU A 22 0.32 6.69 5.62
C GLU A 22 1.34 7.81 5.92
N PRO A 23 1.69 8.66 4.93
CA PRO A 23 2.76 9.65 5.08
C PRO A 23 2.50 10.65 6.20
N ALA A 24 1.25 11.12 6.34
CA ALA A 24 0.86 12.08 7.38
C ALA A 24 1.09 11.56 8.81
N GLY A 25 1.07 10.23 8.99
CA GLY A 25 1.33 9.58 10.27
C GLY A 25 2.74 9.02 10.40
N GLU A 26 3.59 9.15 9.38
CA GLU A 26 4.89 8.47 9.28
C GLU A 26 4.78 6.98 9.64
N ARG A 27 3.76 6.33 9.06
CA ARG A 27 3.40 4.95 9.33
C ARG A 27 3.54 4.12 8.07
N ARG A 28 3.99 2.87 8.24
CA ARG A 28 4.16 1.91 7.15
C ARG A 28 3.83 0.48 7.56
N ALA A 29 3.61 -0.35 6.54
CA ALA A 29 3.46 -1.79 6.64
C ALA A 29 3.94 -2.47 5.35
N ALA A 30 4.44 -3.69 5.45
CA ALA A 30 4.86 -4.52 4.34
C ALA A 30 4.03 -5.82 4.28
N PHE A 31 3.80 -6.32 3.07
CA PHE A 31 3.05 -7.55 2.83
C PHE A 31 3.69 -8.38 1.73
N CYS A 32 3.89 -9.67 1.99
CA CYS A 32 4.40 -10.60 0.98
C CYS A 32 3.35 -10.90 -0.11
N ARG A 33 2.06 -10.71 0.19
CA ARG A 33 0.93 -10.98 -0.70
C ARG A 33 -0.15 -9.92 -0.54
N LEU A 34 -0.91 -9.68 -1.62
CA LEU A 34 -2.01 -8.71 -1.62
C LEU A 34 -3.09 -9.12 -0.61
N GLU A 35 -3.38 -10.41 -0.54
CA GLU A 35 -4.40 -11.01 0.29
C GLU A 35 -4.15 -10.79 1.78
N HIS A 36 -2.91 -10.50 2.18
CA HIS A 36 -2.56 -10.22 3.57
C HIS A 36 -2.93 -8.80 4.02
N ILE A 37 -3.11 -7.87 3.07
CA ILE A 37 -3.62 -6.53 3.36
C ILE A 37 -5.06 -6.61 3.86
N VAL A 38 -5.87 -7.52 3.30
CA VAL A 38 -7.31 -7.63 3.60
C VAL A 38 -7.61 -7.89 5.08
N PRO A 39 -7.14 -9.00 5.69
CA PRO A 39 -7.40 -9.27 7.11
C PRO A 39 -6.68 -8.26 8.01
N TRP A 40 -5.54 -7.73 7.59
CA TRP A 40 -4.81 -6.70 8.33
C TRP A 40 -5.62 -5.41 8.49
N VAL A 41 -6.22 -4.89 7.40
CA VAL A 41 -7.09 -3.71 7.51
C VAL A 41 -8.34 -4.02 8.36
N ILE A 42 -8.96 -5.19 8.16
CA ILE A 42 -10.17 -5.60 8.92
C ILE A 42 -9.91 -5.64 10.43
N GLN A 43 -8.71 -6.03 10.86
CA GLN A 43 -8.32 -6.08 12.28
C GLN A 43 -7.85 -4.74 12.85
N GLY A 44 -7.95 -3.64 12.09
CA GLY A 44 -7.58 -2.31 12.57
C GLY A 44 -6.13 -1.94 12.30
N ALA A 45 -5.62 -2.27 11.10
CA ALA A 45 -4.41 -1.75 10.48
C ALA A 45 -3.29 -1.37 11.49
N HIS A 46 -2.62 -2.39 12.05
CA HIS A 46 -1.49 -2.16 12.96
C HIS A 46 -0.25 -1.74 12.18
N TRP A 47 0.04 -0.45 12.24
CA TRP A 47 1.18 0.18 11.56
C TRP A 47 2.48 0.09 12.35
N GLU A 48 3.59 0.13 11.62
CA GLU A 48 4.93 0.38 12.16
C GLU A 48 5.35 1.82 11.84
N PRO A 49 6.27 2.42 12.62
CA PRO A 49 6.86 3.70 12.26
C PRO A 49 7.69 3.58 10.97
N GLY A 50 7.57 4.57 10.10
CA GLY A 50 8.43 4.77 8.93
C GLY A 50 7.70 5.29 7.69
N THR A 51 8.48 5.59 6.66
CA THR A 51 8.00 6.15 5.39
C THR A 51 8.31 5.21 4.23
N ILE A 52 7.68 5.47 3.09
CA ILE A 52 8.08 4.93 1.78
C ILE A 52 8.80 6.04 1.03
N GLY A 53 9.86 5.69 0.29
CA GLY A 53 10.69 6.66 -0.43
C GLY A 53 9.92 7.55 -1.41
N ASP A 54 10.44 8.77 -1.62
CA ASP A 54 9.81 9.86 -2.38
C ASP A 54 9.52 9.50 -3.85
N SER A 55 10.36 8.66 -4.45
CA SER A 55 10.23 8.22 -5.85
C SER A 55 9.07 7.27 -6.11
N ASP A 56 8.39 6.80 -5.06
CA ASP A 56 7.43 5.71 -5.14
C ASP A 56 5.96 6.16 -5.10
N GLY A 57 5.72 7.45 -4.86
CA GLY A 57 4.39 8.05 -4.77
C GLY A 57 4.19 9.38 -5.51
N ASN A 58 5.28 9.97 -6.02
CA ASN A 58 5.21 11.31 -6.60
C ASN A 58 4.46 11.28 -7.95
N GLY A 59 3.27 11.88 -8.00
CA GLY A 59 2.38 11.93 -9.18
C GLY A 59 1.01 11.27 -9.01
N LEU A 60 0.72 10.65 -7.86
CA LEU A 60 -0.53 9.94 -7.61
C LEU A 60 -1.62 10.86 -7.06
N GLY A 61 -2.10 11.79 -7.89
CA GLY A 61 -3.13 12.75 -7.49
C GLY A 61 -4.55 12.18 -7.37
N ARG A 62 -4.76 10.90 -7.70
CA ARG A 62 -6.08 10.26 -7.73
C ARG A 62 -6.07 8.90 -7.05
N CYS A 63 -7.16 8.60 -6.35
CA CYS A 63 -7.37 7.32 -5.70
C CYS A 63 -7.50 6.21 -6.75
N ALA A 64 -6.65 5.18 -6.66
CA ALA A 64 -6.66 4.04 -7.59
C ALA A 64 -7.94 3.19 -7.50
N TYR A 65 -8.74 3.35 -6.44
CA TYR A 65 -10.02 2.67 -6.26
C TYR A 65 -11.21 3.49 -6.82
N CYS A 66 -11.38 4.73 -6.35
CA CYS A 66 -12.58 5.55 -6.68
C CYS A 66 -12.34 6.67 -7.69
N ALA A 67 -11.11 6.82 -8.20
CA ALA A 67 -10.68 7.84 -9.18
C ALA A 67 -10.83 9.32 -8.74
N ARG A 68 -11.27 9.57 -7.51
CA ARG A 68 -11.35 10.94 -6.94
C ARG A 68 -9.96 11.45 -6.56
N PRO A 69 -9.75 12.79 -6.53
CA PRO A 69 -8.53 13.36 -6.00
C PRO A 69 -8.24 12.86 -4.58
N VAL A 70 -6.98 12.54 -4.29
CA VAL A 70 -6.55 12.24 -2.92
C VAL A 70 -6.30 13.55 -2.16
N GLY A 71 -6.67 13.58 -0.88
CA GLY A 71 -6.42 14.72 0.00
C GLY A 71 -5.16 14.51 0.85
N ASP A 72 -5.04 15.28 1.94
CA ASP A 72 -3.90 15.21 2.87
C ASP A 72 -3.80 13.85 3.59
N THR A 73 -4.94 13.21 3.83
CA THR A 73 -4.99 11.83 4.31
C THR A 73 -4.96 10.89 3.09
N VAL A 74 -3.79 10.31 2.85
CA VAL A 74 -3.56 9.38 1.74
C VAL A 74 -2.82 8.15 2.24
N VAL A 75 -3.20 7.00 1.70
CA VAL A 75 -2.45 5.75 1.82
C VAL A 75 -1.77 5.49 0.48
N LEU A 76 -0.44 5.40 0.49
CA LEU A 76 0.37 5.01 -0.66
C LEU A 76 0.59 3.51 -0.63
N VAL A 77 0.49 2.87 -1.79
CA VAL A 77 0.80 1.46 -1.99
C VAL A 77 1.83 1.33 -3.09
N VAL A 78 2.91 0.63 -2.80
CA VAL A 78 3.96 0.31 -3.77
C VAL A 78 4.00 -1.18 -3.94
N ARG A 79 3.81 -1.64 -5.18
CA ARG A 79 3.95 -3.06 -5.55
C ARG A 79 5.02 -3.24 -6.60
N HIS A 80 5.56 -4.45 -6.66
CA HIS A 80 6.54 -4.83 -7.67
C HIS A 80 5.90 -5.70 -8.76
N ARG A 81 6.28 -5.45 -10.02
CA ARG A 81 5.97 -6.27 -11.19
C ARG A 81 7.27 -6.58 -11.94
N GLY A 82 7.99 -7.60 -11.47
CA GLY A 82 9.39 -7.79 -11.83
C GLY A 82 10.21 -6.63 -11.29
N GLU A 83 11.05 -6.03 -12.12
CA GLU A 83 11.87 -4.86 -11.74
C GLU A 83 11.07 -3.55 -11.64
N HIS A 84 9.83 -3.54 -12.12
CA HIS A 84 9.01 -2.32 -12.12
C HIS A 84 8.36 -2.10 -10.77
N ARG A 85 8.56 -0.91 -10.22
CA ARG A 85 7.91 -0.43 -9.00
C ARG A 85 6.71 0.43 -9.38
N ILE A 86 5.52 0.04 -8.92
CA ILE A 86 4.25 0.67 -9.28
C ILE A 86 3.61 1.23 -8.01
N GLY A 87 3.52 2.56 -7.95
CA GLY A 87 2.80 3.28 -6.91
C GLY A 87 1.32 3.44 -7.24
N ASP A 88 0.46 3.29 -6.23
CA ASP A 88 -0.95 3.67 -6.22
C ASP A 88 -1.22 4.52 -4.97
N ALA A 89 -2.11 5.51 -5.09
CA ALA A 89 -2.60 6.28 -3.95
C ALA A 89 -4.06 5.93 -3.67
N LEU A 90 -4.44 5.94 -2.41
CA LEU A 90 -5.78 5.62 -1.94
C LEU A 90 -6.20 6.62 -0.86
N CYS A 91 -7.49 6.94 -0.78
CA CYS A 91 -7.99 7.94 0.18
C CYS A 91 -7.78 7.54 1.66
N GLY A 92 -7.49 6.27 1.93
CA GLY A 92 -7.37 5.76 3.29
C GLY A 92 -7.41 4.23 3.34
N PRO A 93 -7.32 3.64 4.54
CA PRO A 93 -7.34 2.19 4.74
C PRO A 93 -8.61 1.50 4.21
N GLU A 94 -9.75 2.18 4.22
CA GLU A 94 -11.01 1.65 3.65
C GLU A 94 -10.89 1.36 2.15
N HIS A 95 -10.35 2.31 1.38
CA HIS A 95 -10.15 2.12 -0.05
C HIS A 95 -8.97 1.19 -0.34
N LEU A 96 -7.99 1.08 0.57
CA LEU A 96 -6.97 0.02 0.54
C LEU A 96 -7.60 -1.37 0.63
N LEU A 97 -8.53 -1.55 1.56
CA LEU A 97 -9.24 -2.82 1.71
C LEU A 97 -10.02 -3.19 0.46
N ASP A 98 -10.80 -2.27 -0.09
CA ASP A 98 -11.61 -2.55 -1.28
C ASP A 98 -10.76 -2.75 -2.53
N TRP A 99 -9.67 -1.98 -2.68
CA TRP A 99 -8.69 -2.18 -3.75
C TRP A 99 -8.00 -3.56 -3.66
N ALA A 100 -7.61 -3.99 -2.45
CA ALA A 100 -7.00 -5.29 -2.23
C ALA A 100 -7.98 -6.44 -2.51
N LYS A 101 -9.23 -6.32 -2.07
CA LYS A 101 -10.32 -7.27 -2.39
C LYS A 101 -10.59 -7.35 -3.90
N ALA A 102 -10.43 -6.25 -4.62
CA ALA A 102 -10.57 -6.20 -6.07
C ALA A 102 -9.34 -6.73 -6.85
N GLY A 103 -8.33 -7.27 -6.15
CA GLY A 103 -7.15 -7.87 -6.76
C GLY A 103 -6.04 -6.86 -7.11
N GLY A 104 -6.06 -5.66 -6.54
CA GLY A 104 -4.94 -4.72 -6.59
C GLY A 104 -4.72 -4.10 -7.97
N ARG A 105 -5.78 -4.00 -8.77
CA ARG A 105 -5.73 -3.47 -10.15
C ARG A 105 -6.29 -2.06 -10.21
N TRP A 106 -5.60 -1.22 -10.95
CA TRP A 106 -6.10 0.07 -11.39
C TRP A 106 -7.30 -0.14 -12.31
N ARG A 107 -8.45 0.46 -11.99
CA ARG A 107 -9.54 0.62 -12.96
C ARG A 107 -9.23 1.86 -13.79
N SER A 108 -8.61 1.69 -14.95
CA SER A 108 -8.78 2.66 -16.03
C SER A 108 -10.27 2.74 -16.37
N SER A 109 -10.83 3.93 -16.31
CA SER A 109 -11.91 4.33 -17.23
C SER A 109 -11.33 5.34 -18.19
#